data_AF-K0VR52-F1
#
_entry.id   AF-K0VR52-F1
#
_cell.length_a   1.000
_cell.length_b   1.000
_cell.length_c   1.000
_cell.angle_alpha   90.00
_cell.angle_beta   90.00
_cell.angle_gamma   90.00
#
_symmetry.space_group_name_H-M   'P 1'
#
loop_
_entity.id
_entity.type
_entity.pdbx_description
1 polymer ?
#
loop_
_entity_poly.entity_id
_entity_poly.type
_entity_poly.pdbx_seq_one_letter_code
_entity_poly.pdbx_strand_id
1 'polypeptide(L)'
;MLMIVFILGFSIVVSQLICRRLPTGFIYSLLAWLCTVVAALAATVLAFLALYFTVPAAIAPNELVASSAINFTEAFLLSPFVVWFLRRKVRKQTATPET
;
A
#
# COMPACT_ATOMS: atom_id res chain seq x y z
N MET A 1 0.69 -8.79 -13.25
CA MET A 1 1.91 -8.34 -12.54
C MET A 1 2.02 -6.81 -12.39
N LEU A 2 1.78 -6.00 -13.44
CA LEU A 2 1.88 -4.53 -13.34
C LEU A 2 0.95 -3.91 -12.27
N MET A 3 -0.28 -4.44 -12.15
CA MET A 3 -1.29 -3.94 -11.22
C MET A 3 -0.86 -4.05 -9.74
N ILE A 4 -0.33 -5.20 -9.34
CA ILE A 4 0.12 -5.41 -7.96
C ILE A 4 1.35 -4.58 -7.62
N VAL A 5 2.26 -4.40 -8.59
CA VAL A 5 3.43 -3.52 -8.42
C VAL A 5 3.00 -2.08 -8.20
N PHE A 6 1.98 -1.60 -8.93
CA PHE A 6 1.43 -0.27 -8.75
C PHE A 6 0.77 -0.10 -7.37
N ILE A 7 -0.09 -1.04 -6.97
CA ILE A 7 -0.80 -1.02 -5.69
C ILE A 7 0.20 -1.06 -4.51
N LEU A 8 1.14 -1.99 -4.54
CA LEU A 8 2.16 -2.13 -3.49
C LEU A 8 3.10 -0.93 -3.48
N GLY A 9 3.56 -0.46 -4.65
CA GLY A 9 4.45 0.69 -4.76
C GLY A 9 3.83 1.96 -4.18
N PHE A 10 2.59 2.27 -4.58
CA PHE A 10 1.85 3.42 -4.07
C PHE A 10 1.61 3.31 -2.56
N SER A 11 1.15 2.13 -2.10
CA SER A 11 0.91 1.90 -0.67
C SER A 11 2.20 2.04 0.13
N ILE A 12 3.34 1.52 -0.33
CA ILE A 12 4.65 1.65 0.34
C ILE A 12 5.10 3.12 0.42
N VAL A 13 4.97 3.89 -0.66
CA VAL A 13 5.37 5.31 -0.68
C VAL A 13 4.55 6.11 0.33
N VAL A 14 3.22 5.93 0.34
CA VAL A 14 2.34 6.58 1.31
C VAL A 14 2.66 6.11 2.74
N SER A 15 2.88 4.81 2.93
CA SER A 15 3.32 4.23 4.21
C SER A 15 4.58 4.90 4.74
N GLN A 16 5.59 5.07 3.87
CA GLN A 16 6.88 5.65 4.21
C GLN A 16 6.75 7.11 4.61
N LEU A 17 5.95 7.89 3.86
CA LEU A 17 5.72 9.29 4.14
C LEU A 17 5.07 9.47 5.52
N ILE A 18 4.06 8.65 5.81
CA ILE A 18 3.32 8.68 7.07
C ILE A 18 4.20 8.20 8.23
N CYS A 19 4.93 7.11 8.06
CA CYS A 19 5.82 6.56 9.10
C CYS A 19 7.01 7.48 9.41
N ARG A 20 7.45 8.33 8.48
CA ARG A 20 8.48 9.35 8.74
C ARG A 20 7.97 10.56 9.49
N ARG A 21 6.70 10.93 9.29
CA ARG A 21 6.09 12.15 9.86
C ARG A 21 5.45 11.91 11.23
N LEU A 22 5.01 10.68 11.52
CA LEU A 22 4.31 10.36 12.76
C LEU A 22 5.24 9.87 13.89
N PRO A 23 4.93 10.20 15.15
CA PRO A 23 5.65 9.70 16.31
C PRO A 23 5.60 8.17 16.45
N THR A 24 6.58 7.62 17.16
CA THR A 24 6.62 6.19 17.49
C THR A 24 5.71 5.90 18.69
N GLY A 25 4.46 5.55 18.41
CA GLY A 25 3.50 5.00 19.40
C GLY A 25 2.56 3.98 18.78
N PHE A 26 1.88 3.18 19.61
CA PHE A 26 0.94 2.15 19.16
C PHE A 26 -0.22 2.75 18.35
N ILE A 27 -0.82 3.83 18.85
CA ILE A 27 -1.93 4.55 18.18
C ILE A 27 -1.50 5.07 16.81
N TYR A 28 -0.30 5.66 16.72
CA TYR A 28 0.24 6.12 15.44
C TYR A 28 0.57 4.97 14.48
N SER A 29 0.91 3.80 15.00
CA SER A 29 1.15 2.60 14.18
C SER A 29 -0.16 2.06 13.60
N LEU A 30 -1.22 2.07 14.40
CA LEU A 30 -2.57 1.73 13.95
C LEU A 30 -3.06 2.74 12.89
N LEU A 31 -2.85 4.04 13.12
CA LEU A 31 -3.22 5.09 12.17
C LEU A 31 -2.43 4.97 10.87
N ALA A 32 -1.11 4.72 10.95
CA ALA A 32 -0.29 4.46 9.77
C ALA A 32 -0.83 3.26 9.00
N TRP A 33 -1.15 2.16 9.68
CA TRP A 33 -1.74 0.99 9.06
C TRP A 33 -3.08 1.27 8.37
N LEU A 34 -4.02 1.96 9.03
CA LEU A 34 -5.28 2.36 8.43
C LEU A 34 -5.08 3.22 7.18
N CYS A 35 -4.17 4.19 7.22
CA CYS A 35 -3.83 4.98 6.04
C CYS A 35 -3.24 4.14 4.90
N THR A 36 -2.44 3.11 5.20
CA THR A 36 -1.89 2.22 4.17
C THR A 36 -2.95 1.34 3.52
N VAL A 37 -3.95 0.90 4.30
CA VAL A 37 -5.13 0.18 3.79
C VAL A 37 -5.96 1.08 2.88
N VAL A 38 -6.22 2.32 3.31
CA VAL A 38 -6.94 3.31 2.49
C VAL A 38 -6.17 3.62 1.19
N ALA A 39 -4.85 3.77 1.27
CA ALA A 39 -4.00 4.01 0.10
C ALA A 39 -4.00 2.80 -0.86
N ALA A 40 -3.97 1.57 -0.33
CA ALA A 40 -4.08 0.36 -1.15
C ALA A 40 -5.45 0.31 -1.84
N LEU A 41 -6.54 0.65 -1.14
CA LEU A 41 -7.88 0.69 -1.72
C LEU A 41 -7.99 1.74 -2.83
N ALA A 42 -7.48 2.95 -2.61
CA ALA A 42 -7.41 4.00 -3.62
C ALA A 42 -6.59 3.57 -4.84
N ALA A 43 -5.44 2.90 -4.63
CA ALA A 43 -4.61 2.38 -5.70
C ALA A 43 -5.31 1.27 -6.50
N THR A 44 -6.07 0.38 -5.84
CA THR A 44 -6.88 -0.64 -6.52
C THR A 44 -7.96 0.00 -7.39
N VAL A 45 -8.65 1.03 -6.90
CA VAL A 45 -9.66 1.76 -7.68
C VAL A 45 -9.02 2.46 -8.89
N LEU A 46 -7.88 3.12 -8.70
CA LEU A 46 -7.13 3.76 -9.79
C LEU A 46 -6.66 2.74 -10.83
N ALA A 47 -6.16 1.59 -10.39
CA ALA A 47 -5.73 0.52 -11.28
C ALA A 47 -6.89 -0.10 -12.06
N PHE A 48 -8.05 -0.30 -11.41
CA PHE A 48 -9.28 -0.74 -12.06
C PHE A 48 -9.73 0.28 -13.12
N LEU A 49 -9.76 1.58 -12.78
CA LEU A 49 -10.10 2.64 -13.75
C LEU A 49 -9.12 2.65 -14.92
N ALA A 50 -7.82 2.61 -14.65
CA ALA A 50 -6.79 2.62 -15.68
C ALA A 50 -6.97 1.46 -16.67
N LEU A 51 -7.22 0.24 -16.17
CA LEU A 51 -7.47 -0.93 -17.00
C LEU A 51 -8.79 -0.84 -17.78
N TYR A 52 -9.85 -0.35 -17.15
CA TYR A 52 -11.14 -0.14 -17.80
C TYR A 52 -11.05 0.82 -18.99
N PHE A 53 -10.30 1.92 -18.86
CA PHE A 53 -10.13 2.91 -19.93
C PHE A 53 -9.07 2.53 -20.97
N THR A 54 -8.04 1.77 -20.61
CA THR A 54 -6.95 1.40 -21.54
C THR A 54 -7.23 0.13 -22.34
N VAL A 55 -8.03 -0.81 -21.81
CA VAL A 55 -8.32 -2.09 -22.47
C VAL A 55 -9.82 -2.46 -22.34
N PRO A 56 -10.74 -1.65 -22.91
CA PRO A 56 -12.18 -1.87 -22.74
C PRO A 56 -12.72 -3.17 -23.37
N ALA A 57 -11.95 -3.85 -24.24
CA ALA A 57 -12.45 -4.96 -25.06
C ALA A 57 -11.88 -6.36 -24.71
N ALA A 58 -10.84 -6.49 -23.89
CA ALA A 58 -10.11 -7.76 -23.74
C ALA A 58 -10.41 -8.53 -22.44
N ILE A 59 -11.01 -7.89 -21.43
CA ILE A 59 -11.17 -8.49 -20.10
C ILE A 59 -12.62 -8.35 -19.66
N ALA A 60 -13.28 -9.47 -19.37
CA ALA A 60 -14.63 -9.46 -18.85
C ALA A 60 -14.66 -8.69 -17.49
N PRO A 61 -15.69 -7.88 -17.23
CA PRO A 61 -15.76 -7.07 -16.00
C PRO A 61 -15.69 -7.92 -14.72
N ASN A 62 -16.20 -9.15 -14.75
CA ASN A 62 -16.11 -10.08 -13.62
C ASN A 62 -14.66 -10.52 -13.31
N GLU A 63 -13.85 -10.78 -14.34
CA GLU A 63 -12.43 -11.13 -14.22
C GLU A 63 -11.62 -9.96 -13.64
N LEU A 64 -11.92 -8.73 -14.07
CA LEU A 64 -11.32 -7.50 -13.54
C LEU A 64 -11.64 -7.28 -12.06
N VAL A 65 -12.90 -7.51 -11.65
CA VAL A 65 -13.32 -7.38 -10.25
C VAL A 65 -12.67 -8.46 -9.39
N ALA A 66 -12.68 -9.72 -9.83
CA ALA A 66 -12.04 -10.83 -9.13
C ALA A 66 -10.53 -10.58 -8.95
N SER A 67 -9.85 -10.19 -10.01
CA SER A 67 -8.42 -9.84 -9.96
C SER A 67 -8.16 -8.66 -9.02
N SER A 68 -8.95 -7.59 -9.08
CA SER A 68 -8.81 -6.45 -8.17
C SER A 68 -9.02 -6.82 -6.71
N ALA A 69 -10.00 -7.68 -6.42
CA ALA A 69 -10.26 -8.17 -5.08
C ALA A 69 -9.07 -9.00 -4.54
N ILE A 70 -8.53 -9.93 -5.33
CA ILE A 70 -7.37 -10.74 -4.94
C ILE A 70 -6.17 -9.84 -4.63
N ASN A 71 -5.83 -8.92 -5.55
CA ASN A 71 -4.70 -8.01 -5.37
C ASN A 71 -4.88 -7.09 -4.13
N PHE A 72 -6.11 -6.65 -3.86
CA PHE A 72 -6.42 -5.87 -2.65
C PHE A 72 -6.28 -6.72 -1.38
N THR A 73 -6.78 -7.95 -1.38
CA THR A 73 -6.65 -8.88 -0.24
C THR A 73 -5.18 -9.16 0.07
N GLU A 74 -4.35 -9.40 -0.94
CA GLU A 74 -2.90 -9.58 -0.75
C GLU A 74 -2.25 -8.32 -0.16
N ALA A 75 -2.55 -7.14 -0.71
CA ALA A 75 -2.04 -5.87 -0.18
C ALA A 75 -2.50 -5.63 1.26
N PHE A 76 -3.75 -5.99 1.60
CA PHE A 76 -4.29 -5.88 2.95
C PHE A 76 -3.55 -6.79 3.93
N LEU A 77 -3.34 -8.07 3.57
CA LEU A 77 -2.60 -9.03 4.40
C LEU A 77 -1.13 -8.64 4.60
N LEU A 78 -0.50 -8.03 3.59
CA LEU A 78 0.90 -7.59 3.65
C LEU A 78 1.07 -6.22 4.33
N SER A 79 0.04 -5.36 4.34
CA SER A 79 0.09 -4.01 4.91
C SER A 79 0.62 -3.92 6.36
N PRO A 80 0.23 -4.78 7.34
CA PRO A 80 0.77 -4.69 8.69
C PRO A 80 2.28 -4.99 8.73
N PHE A 81 2.75 -5.95 7.92
CA PHE A 81 4.17 -6.28 7.82
C PHE A 81 4.99 -5.15 7.22
N VAL A 82 4.46 -4.48 6.19
CA VAL A 82 5.09 -3.32 5.57
C VAL A 82 5.23 -2.17 6.59
N VAL A 83 4.16 -1.84 7.32
CA VAL A 83 4.19 -0.79 8.34
C VAL A 83 5.17 -1.12 9.47
N TRP A 84 5.16 -2.36 9.95
CA TRP A 84 6.11 -2.82 10.96
C TRP A 84 7.56 -2.71 10.49
N PHE A 85 7.85 -3.17 9.27
CA PHE A 85 9.18 -3.12 8.68
C PHE A 85 9.67 -1.67 8.50
N LEU A 86 8.81 -0.78 7.98
CA LEU A 86 9.14 0.63 7.78
C LEU A 86 9.40 1.34 9.10
N ARG A 87 8.59 1.11 10.14
CA ARG A 87 8.83 1.67 11.47
C ARG A 87 10.12 1.15 12.08
N ARG A 88 10.43 -0.13 11.91
CA ARG A 88 11.71 -0.71 12.36
C ARG A 88 12.90 -0.07 11.64
N LYS A 89 12.77 0.21 10.34
CA LYS A 89 13.79 0.91 9.55
C LYS A 89 13.99 2.34 10.01
N VAL A 90 12.91 3.11 10.21
CA VAL A 90 12.98 4.50 10.73
C VAL A 90 13.68 4.53 12.09
N ARG A 91 13.30 3.64 13.03
CA ARG A 91 13.95 3.55 14.35
C ARG A 91 15.46 3.27 14.24
N LYS A 92 15.88 2.39 13.33
CA LYS A 92 17.30 2.11 13.10
C LYS A 92 18.04 3.32 12.54
N GLN A 93 17.43 4.08 11.64
CA GLN A 93 18.02 5.29 11.05
C GLN A 93 18.20 6.40 12.09
N THR A 94 17.25 6.59 13.00
CA THR A 94 17.37 7.58 14.10
C THR A 94 18.37 7.15 15.17
N ALA A 95 18.66 5.85 15.29
CA ALA A 95 19.58 5.31 16.29
C ALA A 95 21.05 5.27 15.85
N THR A 96 21.35 5.54 14.57
CA THR A 96 22.71 5.85 14.10
C THR A 96 22.96 7.34 14.34
N PRO A 97 23.73 7.72 15.38
CA PRO A 97 24.21 9.09 15.50
C PRO A 97 25.19 9.30 14.34
N GLU A 98 25.09 10.45 13.70
CA GLU A 98 26.05 10.92 12.70
C GLU A 98 27.46 10.82 13.30
N THR A 99 28.32 9.99 12.72
CA THR A 99 29.78 9.99 12.92
C THR A 99 30.42 11.03 12.01
#